data_AF-A0A0D3VDW8-F1
#
_entry.id   AF-A0A0D3VDW8-F1
#
_cell.length_a   1.000
_cell.length_b   1.000
_cell.length_c   1.000
_cell.angle_alpha   90.00
_cell.angle_beta   90.00
_cell.angle_gamma   90.00
#
_symmetry.space_group_name_H-M   'P 1'
#
loop_
_entity.id
_entity.type
_entity.pdbx_description
1 polymer ?
#
loop_
_entity_poly.entity_id
_entity_poly.type
_entity_poly.pdbx_seq_one_letter_code
_entity_poly.pdbx_strand_id
1 'polypeptide(L)'
;MRINLNFTNKGQVAIENFSNDELIEIFSRYMNTLTKKYNIDIIVPVEVNQNIITDSSLIVMAENVKCDVEVFFKELGRDIKIPLKKRLEGKLDTVFKTEIIE
;
A
#
# COMPACT_ATOMS: atom_id res chain seq x y z
N MET A 1 0.53 -8.07 13.24
CA MET A 1 0.72 -6.60 13.30
C MET A 1 -0.18 -5.97 12.26
N ARG A 2 -1.00 -4.99 12.64
CA ARG A 2 -1.83 -4.25 11.68
C ARG A 2 -1.07 -3.01 11.22
N ILE A 3 -1.13 -2.73 9.93
CA ILE A 3 -0.43 -1.60 9.32
C ILE A 3 -1.41 -0.84 8.45
N ASN A 4 -1.60 0.45 8.74
CA ASN A 4 -2.42 1.33 7.93
C ASN A 4 -1.51 2.11 6.97
N LEU A 5 -1.82 2.05 5.68
CA LEU A 5 -1.22 2.88 4.64
C LEU A 5 -2.14 4.07 4.39
N ASN A 6 -1.88 5.17 5.10
CA ASN A 6 -2.69 6.38 5.02
C ASN A 6 -2.27 7.20 3.79
N PHE A 7 -3.13 7.28 2.78
CA PHE A 7 -2.82 7.97 1.53
C PHE A 7 -2.66 9.47 1.76
N THR A 8 -1.60 10.05 1.20
CA THR A 8 -1.42 11.51 1.20
C THR A 8 -2.43 12.16 0.26
N ASN A 9 -2.62 13.49 0.31
CA ASN A 9 -3.52 14.17 -0.63
C ASN A 9 -3.22 13.82 -2.11
N LYS A 10 -1.93 13.72 -2.48
CA LYS A 10 -1.55 13.28 -3.84
C LYS A 10 -1.78 11.80 -4.08
N GLY A 11 -1.61 10.98 -3.03
CA GLY A 11 -1.95 9.56 -3.07
C GLY A 11 -3.45 9.33 -3.29
N GLN A 12 -4.29 10.08 -2.58
CA GLN A 12 -5.76 10.04 -2.68
C GLN A 12 -6.21 10.31 -4.13
N VAL A 13 -5.75 11.42 -4.71
CA VAL A 13 -6.04 11.74 -6.12
C VAL A 13 -5.56 10.63 -7.07
N ALA A 14 -4.43 9.99 -6.78
CA ALA A 14 -3.96 8.88 -7.61
C ALA A 14 -4.86 7.64 -7.50
N ILE A 15 -5.30 7.28 -6.29
CA ILE A 15 -6.13 6.08 -6.08
C ILE A 15 -7.59 6.26 -6.51
N GLU A 16 -8.11 7.49 -6.60
CA GLU A 16 -9.44 7.79 -7.15
C GLU A 16 -9.62 7.33 -8.62
N ASN A 17 -8.52 7.11 -9.34
CA ASN A 17 -8.52 6.60 -10.71
C ASN A 17 -8.55 5.06 -10.80
N PHE A 18 -8.79 4.38 -9.67
CA PHE A 18 -8.83 2.93 -9.54
C PHE A 18 -10.02 2.50 -8.70
N SER A 19 -10.51 1.29 -8.92
CA SER A 19 -11.46 0.65 -8.01
C SER A 19 -10.74 0.05 -6.79
N ASN A 20 -11.49 -0.21 -5.70
CA ASN A 20 -10.93 -0.85 -4.51
C ASN A 20 -10.33 -2.23 -4.82
N ASP A 21 -10.96 -3.01 -5.70
CA ASP A 21 -10.44 -4.32 -6.13
C ASP A 21 -9.11 -4.19 -6.87
N GLU A 22 -8.99 -3.22 -7.78
CA GLU A 22 -7.72 -2.93 -8.47
C GLU A 22 -6.63 -2.49 -7.49
N LEU A 23 -6.97 -1.67 -6.50
CA LEU A 23 -6.01 -1.24 -5.47
C LEU A 23 -5.54 -2.44 -4.64
N ILE A 24 -6.45 -3.31 -4.18
CA ILE A 24 -6.11 -4.53 -3.45
C ILE A 24 -5.18 -5.41 -4.30
N GLU A 25 -5.52 -5.63 -5.58
CA GLU A 25 -4.71 -6.45 -6.49
C GLU A 25 -3.31 -5.86 -6.69
N ILE A 26 -3.22 -4.55 -6.96
CA ILE A 26 -1.97 -3.83 -7.17
C ILE A 26 -1.11 -3.92 -5.91
N PHE A 27 -1.62 -3.54 -4.74
CA PHE A 27 -0.84 -3.55 -3.51
C PHE A 27 -0.41 -4.98 -3.13
N SER A 28 -1.30 -5.97 -3.23
CA SER A 28 -0.98 -7.38 -2.96
C SER A 28 0.16 -7.88 -3.85
N ARG A 29 0.11 -7.60 -5.16
CA ARG A 29 1.14 -8.04 -6.12
C ARG A 29 2.52 -7.47 -5.79
N TYR A 30 2.58 -6.18 -5.48
CA TYR A 30 3.84 -5.51 -5.19
C TYR A 30 4.41 -5.93 -3.83
N MET A 31 3.56 -6.06 -2.80
CA MET A 31 3.97 -6.60 -1.50
C MET A 31 4.50 -8.03 -1.61
N ASN A 32 3.79 -8.93 -2.30
CA ASN A 32 4.20 -10.33 -2.51
C ASN A 32 5.52 -10.46 -3.30
N THR A 33 5.87 -9.45 -4.09
CA THR A 33 7.16 -9.42 -4.76
C THR A 33 8.26 -9.01 -3.78
N LEU A 34 8.00 -8.01 -2.93
CA LEU A 34 8.93 -7.53 -1.92
C LEU A 34 9.15 -8.55 -0.80
N THR A 35 8.15 -9.35 -0.40
CA THR A 35 8.33 -10.41 0.60
C THR A 35 9.35 -11.49 0.17
N LYS A 36 9.70 -11.58 -1.11
CA LYS A 36 10.82 -12.45 -1.56
C LYS A 36 12.19 -11.93 -1.15
N LYS A 37 12.31 -10.61 -0.92
CA LYS A 37 13.53 -9.91 -0.50
C LYS A 37 13.55 -9.68 1.01
N TYR A 38 12.38 -9.52 1.62
CA TYR A 38 12.22 -9.20 3.03
C TYR A 38 11.58 -10.37 3.77
N ASN A 39 12.16 -10.78 4.90
CA ASN A 39 11.63 -11.87 5.70
C ASN A 39 10.42 -11.40 6.51
N ILE A 40 9.26 -11.35 5.86
CA ILE A 40 7.98 -10.88 6.39
C ILE A 40 6.84 -11.51 5.58
N ASP A 41 5.77 -11.92 6.27
CA ASP A 41 4.54 -12.35 5.62
C ASP A 41 3.53 -11.20 5.63
N ILE A 42 2.90 -10.95 4.48
CA ILE A 42 2.00 -9.82 4.26
C ILE A 42 0.71 -10.29 3.61
N ILE A 43 -0.43 -9.79 4.10
CA ILE A 43 -1.76 -10.01 3.53
C ILE A 43 -2.49 -8.67 3.45
N VAL A 44 -3.21 -8.45 2.34
CA VAL A 44 -4.17 -7.33 2.18
C VAL A 44 -5.59 -7.91 2.26
N PRO A 45 -6.20 -7.95 3.46
CA PRO A 45 -7.52 -8.55 3.65
C PRO A 45 -8.62 -7.77 2.93
N VAL A 46 -9.44 -8.44 2.13
CA VAL A 46 -10.50 -7.81 1.32
C VAL A 46 -11.63 -7.29 2.22
N GLU A 47 -11.92 -8.00 3.30
CA GLU A 47 -13.06 -7.76 4.18
C GLU A 47 -12.99 -6.40 4.87
N VAL A 48 -11.78 -5.92 5.17
CA VAL A 48 -11.56 -4.64 5.85
C VAL A 48 -11.15 -3.51 4.90
N ASN A 49 -10.98 -3.81 3.60
CA ASN A 49 -10.54 -2.86 2.58
C ASN A 49 -11.64 -2.55 1.54
N GLN A 50 -12.92 -2.64 1.95
CA GLN A 50 -14.06 -2.41 1.05
C GLN A 50 -14.25 -0.94 0.65
N ASN A 51 -13.66 0.01 1.39
CA ASN A 51 -13.88 1.46 1.21
C ASN A 51 -12.57 2.27 1.10
N ILE A 52 -11.49 1.69 0.53
CA ILE A 52 -10.15 2.31 0.48
C ILE A 52 -10.18 3.77 0.00
N ILE A 53 -10.92 4.06 -1.07
CA ILE A 53 -11.01 5.43 -1.63
C ILE A 53 -11.62 6.40 -0.61
N THR A 54 -12.74 6.03 0.02
CA THR A 54 -13.44 6.88 0.99
C THR A 54 -12.66 7.02 2.28
N ASP A 55 -12.09 5.92 2.78
CA ASP A 55 -11.31 5.90 4.02
C ASP A 55 -9.91 6.49 3.85
N SER A 56 -9.49 6.72 2.60
CA SER A 56 -8.15 7.20 2.25
C SER A 56 -7.04 6.40 2.93
N SER A 57 -7.28 5.11 3.15
CA SER A 57 -6.35 4.20 3.81
C SER A 57 -6.50 2.78 3.28
N LEU A 58 -5.38 2.05 3.27
CA LEU A 58 -5.35 0.62 2.97
C LEU A 58 -4.76 -0.12 4.17
N ILE A 59 -5.48 -1.12 4.66
CA ILE A 59 -5.11 -1.91 5.83
C ILE A 59 -4.37 -3.17 5.38
N VAL A 60 -3.22 -3.41 6.00
CA VAL A 60 -2.34 -4.55 5.74
C VAL A 60 -2.13 -5.32 7.04
N MET A 61 -2.10 -6.64 6.94
CA MET A 61 -1.72 -7.52 8.05
C MET A 61 -0.33 -8.06 7.79
N ALA A 62 0.55 -7.89 8.76
CA ALA A 62 1.92 -8.39 8.75
C ALA A 62 2.14 -9.44 9.84
N GLU A 63 2.78 -10.55 9.45
CA GLU A 63 3.12 -11.68 10.29
C GLU A 63 4.57 -12.12 10.06
N ASN A 64 5.13 -12.91 10.98
CA ASN A 64 6.50 -13.44 10.91
C ASN A 64 7.58 -12.40 10.57
N VAL A 65 7.40 -11.18 11.07
CA VAL A 65 8.25 -10.02 10.77
C VAL A 65 9.66 -10.23 11.31
N LYS A 66 10.64 -10.40 10.42
CA LYS A 66 12.08 -10.57 10.72
C LYS A 66 12.95 -9.59 9.92
N CYS A 67 12.39 -8.44 9.57
CA CYS A 67 13.05 -7.37 8.85
C CYS A 67 12.65 -6.00 9.39
N ASP A 68 13.32 -4.96 8.91
CA ASP A 68 12.91 -3.58 9.15
C ASP A 68 11.64 -3.26 8.33
N VAL A 69 10.53 -3.09 9.06
CA VAL A 69 9.20 -2.82 8.50
C VAL A 69 9.16 -1.46 7.80
N GLU A 70 9.81 -0.44 8.35
CA GLU A 70 9.82 0.90 7.75
C GLU A 70 10.54 0.88 6.40
N VAL A 71 11.66 0.15 6.31
CA VAL A 71 12.40 -0.03 5.06
C VAL A 71 11.55 -0.75 4.02
N PHE A 72 10.83 -1.81 4.41
CA PHE A 72 9.91 -2.54 3.52
C PHE A 72 8.86 -1.59 2.91
N PHE A 73 8.14 -0.84 3.75
CA PHE A 73 7.06 0.04 3.27
C PHE A 73 7.58 1.27 2.52
N LYS A 74 8.79 1.73 2.83
CA LYS A 74 9.47 2.78 2.04
C LYS A 74 9.81 2.31 0.63
N GLU A 75 10.22 1.05 0.47
CA GLU A 75 10.47 0.46 -0.85
C GLU A 75 9.15 0.25 -1.61
N LEU A 76 8.14 -0.33 -0.96
CA LEU A 76 6.78 -0.44 -1.51
C LEU A 76 6.27 0.90 -2.03
N GLY A 77 6.42 1.97 -1.23
CA GLY A 77 5.99 3.30 -1.60
C GLY A 77 6.70 3.88 -2.83
N ARG A 78 7.87 3.36 -3.22
CA ARG A 78 8.55 3.71 -4.47
C ARG A 78 7.99 2.91 -5.64
N ASP A 79 7.84 1.61 -5.45
CA ASP A 79 7.43 0.70 -6.52
C ASP A 79 5.97 0.93 -6.93
N ILE A 80 5.10 1.20 -5.96
CA ILE A 80 3.67 1.42 -6.17
C ILE A 80 3.37 2.74 -6.92
N LYS A 81 4.30 3.68 -6.95
CA LYS A 81 4.15 4.90 -7.75
C LYS A 81 4.03 4.59 -9.23
N ILE A 82 4.70 3.53 -9.69
CA ILE A 82 4.74 3.16 -11.11
C ILE A 82 3.35 2.86 -11.64
N PRO A 83 2.56 1.93 -11.05
CA PRO A 83 1.20 1.66 -11.52
C PRO A 83 0.27 2.84 -11.27
N LEU A 84 0.34 3.50 -10.12
CA LEU A 84 -0.58 4.59 -9.78
C LEU A 84 -0.41 5.81 -10.69
N LYS A 85 0.84 6.15 -11.05
CA LYS A 85 1.12 7.28 -11.95
C LYS A 85 0.61 7.07 -13.38
N LYS A 86 0.38 5.81 -13.82
CA LYS A 86 -0.11 5.55 -15.19
C LYS A 86 -1.48 6.19 -15.48
N ARG A 87 -2.28 6.45 -14.45
CA ARG A 87 -3.61 7.06 -14.56
C ARG A 87 -3.69 8.46 -13.95
N LEU A 88 -2.55 9.04 -13.56
CA LEU A 88 -2.49 10.36 -12.95
C LEU A 88 -1.75 11.33 -13.87
N GLU A 89 -2.39 12.46 -14.19
CA GLU A 89 -1.71 13.58 -14.82
C GLU A 89 -0.83 14.31 -13.79
N GLY A 90 0.48 14.39 -14.05
CA GLY A 90 1.42 15.16 -13.22
C GLY A 90 2.36 14.34 -12.33
N LYS A 91 2.80 14.96 -11.22
CA LYS A 91 3.82 14.39 -10.32
C LYS A 91 3.17 13.68 -9.12
N LEU A 92 3.48 12.39 -8.99
CA LEU A 92 3.19 11.60 -7.79
C LEU A 92 4.44 11.50 -6.92
N ASP A 93 4.45 12.26 -5.82
CA ASP A 93 5.53 12.24 -4.82
C ASP A 93 5.27 11.10 -3.82
N THR A 94 5.15 11.37 -2.53
CA THR A 94 4.85 10.36 -1.50
C THR A 94 3.41 9.88 -1.61
N VAL A 95 3.21 8.56 -1.79
CA VAL A 95 1.89 7.96 -1.99
C VAL A 95 1.12 7.83 -0.67
N PHE A 96 1.75 7.28 0.35
CA PHE A 96 1.15 7.03 1.65
C PHE A 96 2.15 7.28 2.79
N LYS A 97 1.62 7.38 4.01
CA LYS A 97 2.36 7.27 5.26
C LYS A 97 1.98 5.96 5.93
N THR A 98 2.97 5.29 6.50
CA THR A 98 2.77 4.04 7.23
C THR A 98 2.47 4.35 8.68
N GLU A 99 1.44 3.73 9.23
CA GLU A 99 1.11 3.74 10.65
C GLU A 99 1.04 2.29 11.14
N ILE A 100 1.89 1.95 12.10
CA ILE A 100 1.93 0.62 12.71
C ILE A 100 1.01 0.62 13.91
N ILE A 101 0.06 -0.32 13.92
CA ILE A 101 -0.89 -0.53 15.01
C ILE A 101 -0.56 -1.88 15.63
N GLU A 102 -0.03 -1.83 16.85
CA GLU A 102 0.27 -3.01 17.68
C GLU A 102 -0.99 -3.62 18.30
#